data_AF-A0A2I1DH22-F1
#
_entry.id   AF-A0A2I1DH22-F1
#
_cell.length_a   1.000
_cell.length_b   1.000
_cell.length_c   1.000
_cell.angle_alpha   90.00
_cell.angle_beta   90.00
_cell.angle_gamma   90.00
#
_symmetry.space_group_name_H-M   'P 1'
#
loop_
_entity.id
_entity.type
_entity.pdbx_description
1 polymer ?
#
loop_
_entity_poly.entity_id
_entity_poly.type
_entity_poly.pdbx_seq_one_letter_code
_entity_poly.pdbx_strand_id
1 'polypeptide(L)'
;MQVKSALSAVVFCAILTPTWAGWSVDQSCGPAKSNIEKAVENVMKWPAEVAKSLGKDKDVDELAARLFNTADFPYVKDIIAKVGAQSAMGNSQVDDPIIYCTQKRLKKKIRASNQEVYYNDTLGHFTISEELFEDCEGKDTTEGKDTTEGKGTMAYTIAFWEKTKAGRGQTTMQLCPKFLKDIRQTPILDGKGKPQNKKMHDSYEILMNMYGHKVHIDDFAGLELTLFHEFVHTPKVKPKPQIDDHGYFWDDATGLPKDKALDNAESYALLALGTWLINHRAARIKSDGMIEWLEDELAMKKRTAQPWTA
;
A
#
# COMPACT_ATOMS: atom_id res chain seq x y z
N MET A 1 -14.59 36.68 -57.01
CA MET A 1 -13.86 35.48 -56.55
C MET A 1 -13.98 35.39 -55.04
N GLN A 2 -14.76 34.43 -54.56
CA GLN A 2 -14.87 34.12 -53.13
C GLN A 2 -13.72 33.17 -52.76
N VAL A 3 -12.89 33.56 -51.79
CA VAL A 3 -11.97 32.62 -51.14
C VAL A 3 -12.56 32.30 -49.78
N LYS A 4 -13.14 31.11 -49.66
CA LYS A 4 -13.66 30.55 -48.41
C LYS A 4 -12.47 30.17 -47.53
N SER A 5 -12.43 30.68 -46.31
CA SER A 5 -11.53 30.22 -45.26
C SER A 5 -11.95 28.84 -44.79
N ALA A 6 -11.05 27.86 -44.93
CA ALA A 6 -11.22 26.54 -44.32
C ALA A 6 -10.80 26.62 -42.86
N LEU A 7 -11.76 26.48 -41.95
CA LEU A 7 -11.50 26.15 -40.55
C LEU A 7 -10.78 24.78 -40.52
N SER A 8 -9.52 24.78 -40.09
CA SER A 8 -8.86 23.55 -39.65
C SER A 8 -9.40 23.17 -38.28
N ALA A 9 -10.36 22.25 -38.25
CA ALA A 9 -10.75 21.55 -37.04
C ALA A 9 -9.58 20.64 -36.64
N VAL A 10 -8.85 21.02 -35.60
CA VAL A 10 -7.92 20.13 -34.91
C VAL A 10 -8.78 19.09 -34.18
N VAL A 11 -9.02 17.96 -34.84
CA VAL A 11 -9.56 16.77 -34.20
C VAL A 11 -8.47 16.25 -33.27
N PHE A 12 -8.59 16.60 -31.98
CA PHE A 12 -7.87 15.94 -30.91
C PHE A 12 -8.36 14.47 -30.87
N CYS A 13 -7.67 13.60 -31.60
CA CYS A 13 -7.74 12.17 -31.35
C CYS A 13 -7.10 11.94 -29.98
N ALA A 14 -7.93 11.97 -28.93
CA ALA A 14 -7.60 11.33 -27.68
C ALA A 14 -7.41 9.84 -27.97
N ILE A 15 -6.15 9.44 -28.17
CA ILE A 15 -5.77 8.04 -28.15
C ILE A 15 -6.03 7.58 -26.72
N LEU A 16 -7.22 7.03 -26.48
CA LEU A 16 -7.50 6.24 -25.30
C LEU A 16 -6.68 4.95 -25.45
N THR A 17 -5.38 5.01 -25.15
CA THR A 17 -4.64 3.79 -24.88
C THR A 17 -5.32 3.16 -23.67
N PRO A 18 -5.81 1.92 -23.75
CA PRO A 18 -6.24 1.21 -22.56
C PRO A 18 -5.04 1.19 -21.62
N THR A 19 -5.11 1.95 -20.53
CA THR A 19 -4.18 1.85 -19.43
C THR A 19 -4.46 0.49 -18.80
N TRP A 20 -3.69 -0.52 -19.20
CA TRP A 20 -3.64 -1.77 -18.47
C TRP A 20 -3.14 -1.41 -17.07
N ALA A 21 -3.94 -1.67 -16.05
CA ALA A 21 -3.52 -1.47 -14.67
C ALA A 21 -2.27 -2.33 -14.44
N GLY A 22 -1.18 -1.75 -13.93
CA GLY A 22 0.04 -2.48 -13.65
C GLY A 22 -0.04 -3.33 -12.38
N TRP A 23 -1.16 -4.02 -12.18
CA TRP A 23 -1.45 -4.98 -11.12
C TRP A 23 -2.70 -5.80 -11.50
N SER A 24 -2.90 -6.95 -10.86
CA SER A 24 -4.15 -7.72 -11.03
C SER A 24 -4.57 -8.44 -9.75
N VAL A 25 -5.87 -8.72 -9.61
CA VAL A 25 -6.42 -9.51 -8.52
C VAL A 25 -6.89 -10.86 -9.05
N ASP A 26 -6.33 -11.94 -8.51
CA ASP A 26 -6.60 -13.31 -8.94
C ASP A 26 -8.02 -13.75 -8.58
N GLN A 27 -8.53 -14.74 -9.31
CA GLN A 27 -9.87 -15.30 -9.08
C GLN A 27 -10.00 -16.02 -7.73
N SER A 28 -8.88 -16.39 -7.10
CA SER A 28 -8.87 -16.91 -5.72
C SER A 28 -9.50 -15.99 -4.69
N CYS A 29 -9.62 -14.69 -4.98
CA CYS A 29 -10.29 -13.71 -4.12
C CYS A 29 -11.82 -13.82 -4.13
N GLY A 30 -12.39 -14.57 -5.08
CA GLY A 30 -13.83 -14.85 -5.13
C GLY A 30 -14.67 -13.57 -4.96
N PRO A 31 -15.65 -13.54 -4.05
CA PRO A 31 -16.50 -12.36 -3.83
C PRO A 31 -15.77 -11.10 -3.34
N ALA A 32 -14.58 -11.22 -2.73
CA ALA A 32 -13.83 -10.07 -2.22
C ALA A 32 -13.06 -9.32 -3.33
N LYS A 33 -12.89 -9.94 -4.51
CA LYS A 33 -12.09 -9.42 -5.62
C LYS A 33 -12.41 -7.96 -5.96
N SER A 34 -13.68 -7.62 -6.18
CA SER A 34 -14.08 -6.26 -6.57
C SER A 34 -13.78 -5.21 -5.48
N ASN A 35 -13.85 -5.58 -4.20
CA ASN A 35 -13.50 -4.66 -3.12
C ASN A 35 -11.99 -4.43 -3.06
N ILE A 36 -11.19 -5.48 -3.28
CA ILE A 36 -9.74 -5.38 -3.34
C ILE A 36 -9.32 -4.53 -4.53
N GLU A 37 -9.89 -4.74 -5.72
CA GLU A 37 -9.61 -3.93 -6.91
C GLU A 37 -9.85 -2.44 -6.64
N LYS A 38 -10.98 -2.08 -6.02
CA LYS A 38 -11.28 -0.69 -5.65
C LYS A 38 -10.34 -0.13 -4.59
N ALA A 39 -9.94 -0.95 -3.60
CA ALA A 39 -8.95 -0.54 -2.61
C ALA A 39 -7.61 -0.25 -3.29
N VAL A 40 -7.16 -1.11 -4.21
CA VAL A 40 -5.95 -0.88 -5.02
C VAL A 40 -6.08 0.41 -5.84
N GLU A 41 -7.20 0.62 -6.54
CA GLU A 41 -7.45 1.87 -7.29
C GLU A 41 -7.39 3.12 -6.42
N ASN A 42 -7.76 3.02 -5.14
CA ASN A 42 -7.68 4.14 -4.21
C ASN A 42 -6.25 4.39 -3.72
N VAL A 43 -5.55 3.35 -3.28
CA VAL A 43 -4.18 3.51 -2.75
C VAL A 43 -3.20 3.93 -3.84
N MET A 44 -3.45 3.57 -5.10
CA MET A 44 -2.65 4.01 -6.24
C MET A 44 -2.75 5.52 -6.52
N LYS A 45 -3.69 6.23 -5.87
CA LYS A 45 -3.78 7.70 -5.95
C LYS A 45 -2.89 8.39 -4.90
N TRP A 46 -2.60 7.73 -3.78
CA TRP A 46 -1.84 8.31 -2.67
C TRP A 46 -0.44 8.82 -3.07
N PRO A 47 0.32 8.16 -3.98
CA PRO A 47 1.64 8.66 -4.36
C PRO A 47 1.61 10.07 -4.96
N ALA A 48 0.60 10.38 -5.77
CA ALA A 48 0.44 11.70 -6.36
C ALA A 48 0.12 12.77 -5.30
N GLU A 49 -0.60 12.39 -4.25
CA GLU A 49 -0.93 13.27 -3.13
C GLU A 49 0.29 13.58 -2.27
N VAL A 50 1.07 12.55 -1.92
CA VAL A 50 2.35 12.70 -1.21
C VAL A 50 3.30 13.56 -2.04
N ALA A 51 3.44 13.30 -3.34
CA ALA A 51 4.30 14.10 -4.21
C ALA A 51 3.87 15.58 -4.30
N LYS A 52 2.56 15.85 -4.20
CA LYS A 52 2.03 17.21 -4.21
C LYS A 52 2.34 17.97 -2.92
N SER A 53 2.25 17.30 -1.76
CA SER A 53 2.31 17.93 -0.43
C SER A 53 3.69 17.88 0.24
N LEU A 54 4.49 16.82 0.04
CA LEU A 54 5.77 16.65 0.71
C LEU A 54 6.81 17.69 0.25
N GLY A 55 7.37 18.44 1.18
CA GLY A 55 8.21 19.62 1.02
C GLY A 55 7.43 20.92 0.77
N LYS A 56 6.11 20.94 1.00
CA LYS A 56 5.23 22.10 0.79
C LYS A 56 4.20 22.30 1.89
N ASP A 57 3.65 21.22 2.43
CA ASP A 57 2.69 21.23 3.53
C ASP A 57 3.41 20.89 4.84
N LYS A 58 3.35 21.81 5.80
CA LYS A 58 4.03 21.67 7.10
C LYS A 58 3.61 20.41 7.87
N ASP A 59 2.34 20.05 7.85
CA ASP A 59 1.84 18.90 8.62
C ASP A 59 2.31 17.58 7.96
N VAL A 60 2.39 17.54 6.63
CA VAL A 60 2.97 16.40 5.89
C VAL A 60 4.48 16.28 6.12
N ASP A 61 5.20 17.41 6.15
CA ASP A 61 6.65 17.43 6.43
C ASP A 61 6.95 17.00 7.86
N GLU A 62 6.15 17.45 8.83
CA GLU A 62 6.25 17.04 10.24
C GLU A 62 5.97 15.53 10.41
N LEU A 63 4.96 15.00 9.71
CA LEU A 63 4.67 13.57 9.66
C LEU A 63 5.83 12.76 9.06
N ALA A 64 6.32 13.17 7.89
CA ALA A 64 7.44 12.50 7.23
C ALA A 64 8.72 12.55 8.07
N ALA A 65 8.99 13.68 8.73
CA ALA A 65 10.17 13.82 9.58
C ALA A 65 10.17 12.84 10.75
N ARG A 66 8.99 12.55 11.32
CA ARG A 66 8.84 11.53 12.38
C ARG A 66 9.04 10.12 11.84
N LEU A 67 8.35 9.77 10.75
CA LEU A 67 8.35 8.42 10.19
C LEU A 67 9.71 8.00 9.61
N PHE A 68 10.53 8.95 9.16
CA PHE A 68 11.81 8.68 8.50
C PHE A 68 13.02 9.20 9.27
N ASN A 69 12.80 9.84 10.43
CA ASN A 69 13.84 10.43 11.27
C ASN A 69 14.83 11.31 10.45
N THR A 70 14.29 12.11 9.54
CA THR A 70 15.05 12.96 8.61
C THR A 70 14.23 14.16 8.18
N ALA A 71 14.88 15.29 7.93
CA ALA A 71 14.26 16.47 7.32
C ALA A 71 14.40 16.50 5.78
N ASP A 72 15.20 15.60 5.24
CA ASP A 72 15.51 15.51 3.81
C ASP A 72 14.80 14.32 3.18
N PHE A 73 13.86 14.61 2.28
CA PHE A 73 12.92 13.65 1.68
C PHE A 73 13.12 13.25 0.19
N PRO A 74 14.22 13.57 -0.54
CA PRO A 74 14.39 13.15 -1.93
C PRO A 74 14.25 11.64 -2.12
N TYR A 75 14.83 10.86 -1.22
CA TYR A 75 14.74 9.41 -1.26
C TYR A 75 13.31 8.92 -0.99
N VAL A 76 12.61 9.52 -0.02
CA VAL A 76 11.20 9.21 0.27
C VAL A 76 10.32 9.50 -0.95
N LYS A 77 10.53 10.64 -1.61
CA LYS A 77 9.82 11.03 -2.84
C LYS A 77 10.07 10.06 -3.99
N ASP A 78 11.30 9.59 -4.17
CA ASP A 78 11.67 8.61 -5.20
C ASP A 78 10.93 7.28 -5.00
N ILE A 79 10.96 6.73 -3.78
CA ILE A 79 10.25 5.48 -3.44
C ILE A 79 8.74 5.61 -3.70
N ILE A 80 8.11 6.68 -3.19
CA ILE A 80 6.68 6.93 -3.40
C ILE A 80 6.35 7.07 -4.90
N ALA A 81 7.17 7.81 -5.65
CA ALA A 81 6.97 7.98 -7.10
C ALA A 81 7.05 6.63 -7.84
N LYS A 82 7.95 5.74 -7.44
CA LYS A 82 8.06 4.40 -8.04
C LYS A 82 6.87 3.51 -7.74
N VAL A 83 6.29 3.57 -6.53
CA VAL A 83 5.01 2.91 -6.21
C VAL A 83 3.91 3.45 -7.13
N GLY A 84 3.80 4.78 -7.27
CA GLY A 84 2.82 5.40 -8.17
C GLY A 84 3.01 5.00 -9.64
N ALA A 85 4.24 4.85 -10.10
CA ALA A 85 4.54 4.42 -11.46
C ALA A 85 4.08 2.99 -11.75
N GLN A 86 3.96 2.11 -10.74
CA GLN A 86 3.49 0.74 -10.94
C GLN A 86 2.09 0.70 -11.55
N SER A 87 1.21 1.63 -11.17
CA SER A 87 -0.13 1.73 -11.72
C SER A 87 -0.17 1.96 -13.25
N ALA A 88 0.89 2.51 -13.83
CA ALA A 88 0.95 2.96 -15.22
C ALA A 88 1.81 2.08 -16.14
N MET A 89 2.51 1.07 -15.61
CA MET A 89 3.54 0.32 -16.34
C MET A 89 3.05 -1.03 -16.86
N GLY A 90 2.01 -1.05 -17.70
CA GLY A 90 1.74 -2.22 -18.54
C GLY A 90 2.87 -2.41 -19.57
N ASN A 91 3.70 -3.44 -19.41
CA ASN A 91 4.83 -3.87 -20.27
C ASN A 91 6.27 -3.51 -19.85
N SER A 92 6.75 -3.91 -18.67
CA SER A 92 8.21 -4.06 -18.47
C SER A 92 8.57 -5.45 -17.94
N GLN A 93 9.83 -5.87 -18.11
CA GLN A 93 10.34 -7.24 -17.95
C GLN A 93 10.19 -7.87 -16.53
N VAL A 94 9.54 -7.16 -15.61
CA VAL A 94 9.04 -7.64 -14.31
C VAL A 94 7.53 -7.55 -14.39
N ASP A 95 6.86 -8.69 -14.35
CA ASP A 95 5.41 -8.74 -14.47
C ASP A 95 4.74 -8.02 -13.29
N ASP A 96 3.60 -7.40 -13.60
CA ASP A 96 2.80 -6.62 -12.67
C ASP A 96 2.35 -7.46 -11.46
N PRO A 97 2.36 -6.89 -10.23
CA PRO A 97 1.99 -7.62 -9.02
C PRO A 97 0.60 -8.27 -9.14
N ILE A 98 0.54 -9.57 -8.83
CA ILE A 98 -0.71 -10.35 -8.77
C ILE A 98 -1.09 -10.55 -7.30
N ILE A 99 -2.28 -10.11 -6.92
CA ILE A 99 -2.82 -10.24 -5.57
C ILE A 99 -3.63 -11.54 -5.49
N TYR A 100 -3.26 -12.42 -4.56
CA TYR A 100 -3.93 -13.68 -4.26
C TYR A 100 -4.60 -13.65 -2.88
N CYS A 101 -5.68 -14.41 -2.72
CA CYS A 101 -6.44 -14.51 -1.47
C CYS A 101 -6.48 -15.92 -0.88
N THR A 102 -5.69 -16.84 -1.45
CA THR A 102 -5.54 -18.20 -0.91
C THR A 102 -4.13 -18.73 -1.07
N GLN A 103 -3.62 -19.36 -0.02
CA GLN A 103 -2.36 -20.10 -0.06
C GLN A 103 -2.49 -21.49 -0.67
N LYS A 104 -3.71 -21.95 -1.02
CA LYS A 104 -3.92 -23.27 -1.65
C LYS A 104 -3.18 -23.45 -2.99
N ARG A 105 -2.75 -22.35 -3.61
CA ARG A 105 -1.91 -22.35 -4.81
C ARG A 105 -0.49 -22.86 -4.53
N LEU A 106 0.00 -22.71 -3.29
CA LEU A 106 1.35 -23.06 -2.86
C LEU A 106 1.39 -24.50 -2.36
N LYS A 107 2.21 -25.33 -3.02
CA LYS A 107 2.38 -26.74 -2.64
C LYS A 107 3.80 -26.98 -2.14
N LYS A 108 3.93 -27.36 -0.87
CA LYS A 108 5.20 -27.80 -0.29
C LYS A 108 5.76 -28.98 -1.08
N LYS A 109 7.05 -28.92 -1.38
CA LYS A 109 7.85 -29.91 -2.10
C LYS A 109 9.19 -30.02 -1.42
N ILE A 110 9.84 -31.17 -1.62
CA ILE A 110 11.18 -31.45 -1.08
C ILE A 110 12.05 -31.82 -2.27
N ARG A 111 13.16 -31.13 -2.49
CA ARG A 111 14.14 -31.49 -3.52
C ARG A 111 14.81 -32.79 -3.10
N ALA A 112 14.69 -33.82 -3.94
CA ALA A 112 15.29 -35.12 -3.65
C ALA A 112 16.81 -35.08 -3.47
N SER A 113 17.48 -34.14 -4.14
CA SER A 113 18.95 -34.01 -4.18
C SER A 113 19.58 -33.55 -2.87
N ASN A 114 18.94 -32.63 -2.16
CA ASN A 114 19.51 -31.94 -0.99
C ASN A 114 18.51 -31.82 0.17
N GLN A 115 17.35 -32.45 0.07
CA GLN A 115 16.26 -32.36 1.06
C GLN A 115 15.75 -30.94 1.32
N GLU A 116 16.05 -29.99 0.43
CA GLU A 116 15.62 -28.60 0.54
C GLU A 116 14.09 -28.52 0.35
N VAL A 117 13.43 -27.88 1.31
CA VAL A 117 12.00 -27.58 1.22
C VAL A 117 11.79 -26.34 0.36
N TYR A 118 10.80 -26.42 -0.52
CA TYR A 118 10.34 -25.29 -1.31
C TYR A 118 8.84 -25.38 -1.56
N TYR A 119 8.22 -24.28 -1.95
CA TYR A 119 6.82 -24.22 -2.30
C TYR A 119 6.70 -23.94 -3.79
N ASN A 120 5.99 -24.81 -4.50
CA ASN A 120 5.66 -24.60 -5.91
C ASN A 120 4.31 -23.86 -6.00
N ASP A 121 4.30 -22.70 -6.64
CA ASP A 121 3.06 -22.03 -7.00
C ASP A 121 2.44 -22.69 -8.25
N THR A 122 1.33 -23.37 -8.03
CA THR A 122 0.58 -24.04 -9.08
C THR A 122 -0.17 -23.11 -10.03
N LEU A 123 -0.34 -21.82 -9.67
CA LEU A 123 -0.98 -20.82 -10.52
C LEU A 123 0.07 -19.95 -11.24
N GLY A 124 1.09 -19.50 -10.53
CA GLY A 124 2.18 -18.67 -11.07
C GLY A 124 3.32 -19.45 -11.74
N HIS A 125 3.37 -20.78 -11.58
CA HIS A 125 4.38 -21.67 -12.16
C HIS A 125 5.83 -21.34 -11.76
N PHE A 126 6.06 -20.93 -10.50
CA PHE A 126 7.38 -20.62 -9.95
C PHE A 126 7.60 -21.31 -8.59
N THR A 127 8.85 -21.26 -8.12
CA THR A 127 9.28 -21.82 -6.83
C THR A 127 9.59 -20.73 -5.81
N ILE A 128 9.13 -20.93 -4.57
CA ILE A 128 9.42 -20.14 -3.38
C ILE A 128 10.31 -20.97 -2.45
N SER A 129 11.42 -20.42 -1.94
CA SER A 129 12.19 -21.07 -0.87
C SER A 129 11.40 -21.06 0.44
N GLU A 130 11.63 -22.03 1.33
CA GLU A 130 10.96 -22.05 2.65
C GLU A 130 11.19 -20.74 3.45
N GLU A 131 12.35 -20.10 3.30
CA GLU A 131 12.69 -18.83 3.95
C GLU A 131 11.82 -17.63 3.50
N LEU A 132 11.28 -17.65 2.28
CA LEU A 132 10.44 -16.57 1.73
C LEU A 132 8.94 -16.87 1.89
N PHE A 133 8.60 -18.02 2.47
CA PHE A 133 7.21 -18.41 2.68
C PHE A 133 6.74 -17.97 4.07
N GLU A 134 5.70 -17.16 4.10
CA GLU A 134 4.96 -16.86 5.32
C GLU A 134 3.65 -17.64 5.38
N ASP A 135 3.33 -18.22 6.54
CA ASP A 135 2.07 -18.95 6.75
C ASP A 135 0.95 -18.01 7.22
N CYS A 136 -0.13 -17.93 6.44
CA CYS A 136 -1.30 -17.15 6.84
C CYS A 136 -2.17 -17.86 7.90
N GLU A 137 -1.90 -19.14 8.21
CA GLU A 137 -2.62 -19.91 9.22
C GLU A 137 -2.06 -19.74 10.64
N GLY A 138 -0.98 -18.98 10.82
CA GLY A 138 -0.46 -18.61 12.14
C GLY A 138 0.12 -19.76 12.95
N LYS A 139 0.57 -20.84 12.28
CA LYS A 139 1.36 -21.87 12.95
C LYS A 139 2.80 -21.41 12.91
N ASP A 140 3.31 -21.01 14.07
CA ASP A 140 4.74 -20.94 14.28
C ASP A 140 5.33 -22.33 13.96
N THR A 141 6.05 -22.43 12.84
CA THR A 141 6.59 -23.70 12.35
C THR A 141 7.81 -24.15 13.16
N THR A 142 8.31 -23.30 14.07
CA THR A 142 9.49 -23.58 14.87
C THR A 142 9.22 -24.22 16.24
N GLU A 143 8.04 -24.04 16.82
CA GLU A 143 7.65 -24.73 18.06
C GLU A 143 6.14 -24.95 18.05
N GLY A 144 5.66 -26.19 18.19
CA GLY A 144 4.23 -26.56 18.12
C GLY A 144 3.33 -26.01 19.24
N LYS A 145 3.42 -24.71 19.52
CA LYS A 145 2.52 -23.96 20.39
C LYS A 145 1.54 -23.19 19.53
N ASP A 146 0.29 -23.62 19.62
CA ASP A 146 -0.86 -22.90 19.13
C ASP A 146 -1.07 -21.64 20.00
N THR A 147 -0.30 -20.58 19.74
CA THR A 147 -0.52 -19.30 20.40
C THR A 147 -1.69 -18.61 19.70
N THR A 148 -2.88 -18.90 20.19
CA THR A 148 -4.16 -18.27 19.79
C THR A 148 -4.20 -16.75 20.05
N GLU A 149 -3.11 -16.14 20.51
CA GLU A 149 -2.92 -14.70 20.72
C GLU A 149 -1.81 -14.08 19.85
N GLY A 150 -1.30 -14.80 18.84
CA GLY A 150 -0.28 -14.29 17.92
C GLY A 150 -0.84 -13.29 16.89
N LYS A 151 -0.19 -12.13 16.78
CA LYS A 151 -0.35 -11.15 15.70
C LYS A 151 -0.32 -11.89 14.34
N GLY A 152 -1.48 -12.04 13.70
CA GLY A 152 -1.57 -12.78 12.44
C GLY A 152 -1.05 -11.94 11.29
N THR A 153 -0.27 -12.53 10.38
CA THR A 153 0.12 -11.92 9.10
C THR A 153 -1.13 -11.43 8.37
N MET A 154 -1.18 -10.14 8.04
CA MET A 154 -2.30 -9.54 7.30
C MET A 154 -2.17 -9.82 5.80
N ALA A 155 -0.96 -9.60 5.29
CA ALA A 155 -0.53 -9.90 3.94
C ALA A 155 0.99 -10.10 3.93
N TYR A 156 1.52 -10.56 2.79
CA TYR A 156 2.95 -10.54 2.52
C TYR A 156 3.20 -10.48 1.01
N THR A 157 4.36 -9.94 0.61
CA THR A 157 4.78 -9.81 -0.79
C THR A 157 5.97 -10.69 -1.08
N ILE A 158 5.86 -11.52 -2.12
CA ILE A 158 6.98 -12.29 -2.65
C ILE A 158 7.32 -11.80 -4.05
N ALA A 159 8.58 -11.40 -4.20
CA ALA A 159 9.20 -11.10 -5.46
C ALA A 159 9.91 -12.32 -6.04
N PHE A 160 9.37 -12.87 -7.12
CA PHE A 160 10.01 -13.94 -7.88
C PHE A 160 10.95 -13.36 -8.92
N TRP A 161 12.22 -13.64 -8.72
CA TRP A 161 13.23 -13.50 -9.76
C TRP A 161 13.63 -14.89 -10.25
N GLU A 162 12.65 -15.73 -10.62
CA GLU A 162 13.01 -17.02 -11.22
C GLU A 162 13.23 -16.86 -12.71
N LYS A 163 14.45 -17.26 -13.12
CA LYS A 163 14.90 -17.50 -14.49
C LYS A 163 13.88 -18.35 -15.25
N THR A 164 12.79 -17.77 -15.73
CA THR A 164 12.17 -18.28 -16.94
C THR A 164 13.27 -18.36 -18.01
N LYS A 165 13.17 -19.25 -19.00
CA LYS A 165 14.10 -19.21 -20.16
C LYS A 165 14.17 -17.81 -20.82
N ALA A 166 13.19 -16.94 -20.52
CA ALA A 166 13.08 -15.56 -20.96
C ALA A 166 13.56 -14.49 -19.95
N GLY A 167 14.03 -14.87 -18.75
CA GLY A 167 14.58 -13.93 -17.75
C GLY A 167 13.56 -13.00 -17.06
N ARG A 168 12.26 -13.31 -17.13
CA ARG A 168 11.19 -12.50 -16.51
C ARG A 168 10.96 -12.85 -15.05
N GLY A 169 10.84 -11.83 -14.20
CA GLY A 169 10.42 -11.97 -12.80
C GLY A 169 8.93 -11.67 -12.62
N GLN A 170 8.30 -12.25 -11.60
CA GLN A 170 6.89 -12.05 -11.24
C GLN A 170 6.81 -11.55 -9.81
N THR A 171 5.95 -10.57 -9.51
CA THR A 171 5.67 -10.19 -8.12
C THR A 171 4.31 -10.73 -7.71
N THR A 172 4.18 -11.31 -6.53
CA THR A 172 2.86 -11.70 -5.99
C THR A 172 2.68 -11.15 -4.59
N MET A 173 1.47 -10.71 -4.29
CA MET A 173 1.04 -10.31 -2.96
C MET A 173 0.02 -11.33 -2.47
N GLN A 174 0.15 -11.81 -1.24
CA GLN A 174 -0.79 -12.74 -0.63
C GLN A 174 -1.55 -12.00 0.47
N LEU A 175 -2.86 -11.81 0.31
CA LEU A 175 -3.74 -11.39 1.39
C LEU A 175 -4.13 -12.62 2.22
N CYS A 176 -3.95 -12.56 3.54
CA CYS A 176 -4.24 -13.71 4.39
C CYS A 176 -5.76 -13.90 4.61
N PRO A 177 -6.29 -15.14 4.53
CA PRO A 177 -7.73 -15.37 4.61
C PRO A 177 -8.41 -14.91 5.91
N LYS A 178 -7.67 -14.89 7.03
CA LYS A 178 -8.16 -14.36 8.31
C LYS A 178 -8.45 -12.86 8.19
N PHE A 179 -7.49 -12.11 7.64
CA PHE A 179 -7.60 -10.68 7.39
C PHE A 179 -8.76 -10.32 6.42
N LEU A 180 -9.01 -11.14 5.39
CA LEU A 180 -10.16 -10.92 4.48
C LEU A 180 -11.54 -10.98 5.14
N LYS A 181 -11.67 -11.64 6.31
CA LYS A 181 -12.90 -11.61 7.09
C LYS A 181 -13.06 -10.28 7.84
N ASP A 182 -11.95 -9.69 8.26
CA ASP A 182 -11.87 -8.48 9.08
C ASP A 182 -11.89 -7.20 8.24
N ILE A 183 -11.41 -7.25 6.99
CA ILE A 183 -11.45 -6.17 5.97
C ILE A 183 -12.85 -5.59 5.72
N ARG A 184 -13.93 -6.30 6.09
CA ARG A 184 -15.29 -5.74 6.01
C ARG A 184 -15.53 -4.58 6.99
N GLN A 185 -14.54 -4.24 7.82
CA GLN A 185 -14.63 -3.25 8.89
C GLN A 185 -13.70 -2.04 8.72
N THR A 186 -12.94 -1.89 7.63
CA THR A 186 -12.13 -0.67 7.48
C THR A 186 -13.00 0.58 7.29
N PRO A 187 -12.73 1.69 8.00
CA PRO A 187 -13.58 2.88 7.96
C PRO A 187 -13.57 3.61 6.62
N ILE A 188 -12.58 3.32 5.76
CA ILE A 188 -12.33 4.03 4.50
C ILE A 188 -13.30 3.58 3.40
N LEU A 189 -13.71 2.31 3.40
CA LEU A 189 -14.67 1.74 2.45
C LEU A 189 -15.74 0.95 3.19
N ASP A 190 -17.01 1.10 2.83
CA ASP A 190 -18.00 0.10 3.22
C ASP A 190 -17.55 -1.26 2.67
N GLY A 191 -17.94 -2.38 3.29
CA GLY A 191 -17.61 -3.73 2.80
C GLY A 191 -18.12 -4.06 1.37
N LYS A 192 -18.52 -3.06 0.58
CA LYS A 192 -18.87 -3.09 -0.85
C LYS A 192 -17.93 -2.20 -1.69
N GLY A 193 -16.84 -1.70 -1.10
CA GLY A 193 -15.82 -0.89 -1.74
C GLY A 193 -16.31 0.51 -2.14
N LYS A 194 -17.38 1.03 -1.51
CA LYS A 194 -17.77 2.44 -1.67
C LYS A 194 -17.18 3.24 -0.52
N PRO A 195 -16.70 4.48 -0.75
CA PRO A 195 -16.42 5.39 0.35
C PRO A 195 -17.64 5.46 1.26
N GLN A 196 -17.46 5.26 2.57
CA GLN A 196 -18.54 5.43 3.54
C GLN A 196 -19.01 6.89 3.51
N ASN A 197 -20.03 7.17 2.70
CA ASN A 197 -20.75 8.44 2.54
C ASN A 197 -19.93 9.71 2.20
N LYS A 198 -20.59 10.67 1.52
CA LYS A 198 -20.01 11.98 1.17
C LYS A 198 -19.87 12.93 2.38
N LYS A 199 -20.38 12.54 3.56
CA LYS A 199 -20.23 13.28 4.82
C LYS A 199 -19.33 12.47 5.75
N MET A 200 -18.05 12.86 5.77
CA MET A 200 -16.94 12.15 6.41
C MET A 200 -16.89 12.24 7.93
N HIS A 201 -17.85 12.91 8.55
CA HIS A 201 -18.02 12.88 10.01
C HIS A 201 -18.40 11.47 10.49
N ASP A 202 -19.05 10.66 9.65
CA ASP A 202 -19.63 9.36 10.03
C ASP A 202 -18.57 8.27 10.29
N SER A 203 -17.51 8.11 9.47
CA SER A 203 -16.48 7.08 9.74
C SER A 203 -15.71 7.36 11.04
N TYR A 204 -15.48 8.64 11.35
CA TYR A 204 -14.92 9.09 12.62
C TYR A 204 -15.91 8.90 13.78
N GLU A 205 -17.17 9.28 13.62
CA GLU A 205 -18.21 9.04 14.63
C GLU A 205 -18.39 7.55 14.88
N ILE A 206 -18.31 6.70 13.85
CA ILE A 206 -18.33 5.24 13.98
C ILE A 206 -17.11 4.77 14.78
N LEU A 207 -15.90 5.21 14.44
CA LEU A 207 -14.68 4.86 15.19
C LEU A 207 -14.76 5.33 16.64
N MET A 208 -15.13 6.59 16.87
CA MET A 208 -15.35 7.16 18.21
C MET A 208 -16.44 6.43 18.99
N ASN A 209 -17.54 6.04 18.34
CA ASN A 209 -18.62 5.28 18.97
C ASN A 209 -18.24 3.83 19.25
N MET A 210 -17.42 3.20 18.39
CA MET A 210 -16.92 1.84 18.59
C MET A 210 -15.88 1.77 19.70
N TYR A 211 -14.99 2.75 19.75
CA TYR A 211 -13.80 2.69 20.60
C TYR A 211 -13.92 3.53 21.88
N GLY A 212 -14.78 4.55 21.92
CA GLY A 212 -15.01 5.38 23.10
C GLY A 212 -13.81 6.26 23.49
N HIS A 213 -12.80 6.39 22.62
CA HIS A 213 -11.58 7.18 22.86
C HIS A 213 -11.11 7.91 21.61
N LYS A 214 -10.10 8.78 21.77
CA LYS A 214 -9.48 9.55 20.69
C LYS A 214 -8.91 8.61 19.62
N VAL A 215 -9.21 8.88 18.36
CA VAL A 215 -8.82 8.02 17.23
C VAL A 215 -7.32 8.15 16.94
N HIS A 216 -6.66 7.02 16.78
CA HIS A 216 -5.25 6.88 16.43
C HIS A 216 -5.09 6.57 14.93
N ILE A 217 -3.95 6.90 14.31
CA ILE A 217 -3.71 6.59 12.89
C ILE A 217 -3.74 5.08 12.60
N ASP A 218 -3.32 4.25 13.56
CA ASP A 218 -3.41 2.80 13.44
C ASP A 218 -4.86 2.28 13.37
N ASP A 219 -5.84 3.04 13.85
CA ASP A 219 -7.26 2.67 13.72
C ASP A 219 -7.74 2.70 12.25
N PHE A 220 -6.95 3.32 11.37
CA PHE A 220 -7.14 3.33 9.92
C PHE A 220 -6.27 2.29 9.19
N ALA A 221 -5.46 1.50 9.91
CA ALA A 221 -4.61 0.45 9.36
C ALA A 221 -5.42 -0.80 8.99
N GLY A 222 -6.09 -0.77 7.84
CA GLY A 222 -6.59 -2.01 7.24
C GLY A 222 -6.31 -2.08 5.74
N LEU A 223 -7.24 -2.61 4.94
CA LEU A 223 -6.96 -3.08 3.57
C LEU A 223 -6.12 -2.11 2.73
N GLU A 224 -6.46 -0.83 2.70
CA GLU A 224 -5.71 0.17 1.93
C GLU A 224 -4.28 0.34 2.41
N LEU A 225 -4.08 0.51 3.73
CA LEU A 225 -2.74 0.64 4.30
C LEU A 225 -1.92 -0.63 4.03
N THR A 226 -2.50 -1.80 4.29
CA THR A 226 -1.86 -3.10 4.03
C THR A 226 -1.49 -3.26 2.56
N LEU A 227 -2.40 -2.96 1.63
CA LEU A 227 -2.09 -3.03 0.20
C LEU A 227 -0.94 -2.10 -0.17
N PHE A 228 -0.97 -0.85 0.31
CA PHE A 228 0.10 0.11 0.00
C PHE A 228 1.44 -0.34 0.58
N HIS A 229 1.46 -0.81 1.83
CA HIS A 229 2.61 -1.44 2.48
C HIS A 229 3.21 -2.54 1.60
N GLU A 230 2.38 -3.47 1.14
CA GLU A 230 2.81 -4.56 0.27
C GLU A 230 3.34 -4.06 -1.10
N PHE A 231 2.73 -3.02 -1.69
CA PHE A 231 3.23 -2.43 -2.93
C PHE A 231 4.62 -1.82 -2.77
N VAL A 232 4.99 -1.37 -1.57
CA VAL A 232 6.32 -0.80 -1.29
C VAL A 232 7.41 -1.87 -1.32
N HIS A 233 7.12 -3.12 -0.94
CA HIS A 233 8.08 -4.26 -1.02
C HIS A 233 8.41 -4.71 -2.44
N THR A 234 7.61 -4.30 -3.42
CA THR A 234 7.74 -4.84 -4.77
C THR A 234 9.07 -4.40 -5.43
N PRO A 235 9.70 -5.24 -6.29
CA PRO A 235 11.06 -4.98 -6.76
C PRO A 235 11.21 -3.79 -7.71
N LYS A 236 10.11 -3.35 -8.34
CA LYS A 236 10.11 -2.13 -9.17
C LYS A 236 10.30 -0.86 -8.32
N VAL A 237 10.13 -0.93 -7.00
CA VAL A 237 10.36 0.17 -6.06
C VAL A 237 11.85 0.27 -5.67
N LYS A 238 12.50 -0.84 -5.32
CA LYS A 238 13.95 -0.88 -5.10
C LYS A 238 14.52 -2.29 -5.28
N PRO A 239 15.40 -2.52 -6.28
CA PRO A 239 15.95 -3.85 -6.49
C PRO A 239 16.94 -4.29 -5.40
N LYS A 240 17.65 -3.39 -4.68
CA LYS A 240 18.41 -3.61 -3.42
C LYS A 240 18.85 -2.29 -2.72
N PRO A 241 19.02 -2.24 -1.38
CA PRO A 241 18.37 -3.13 -0.43
C PRO A 241 16.86 -3.05 -0.59
N GLN A 242 16.17 -4.18 -0.44
CA GLN A 242 14.71 -4.20 -0.49
C GLN A 242 14.18 -3.36 0.68
N ILE A 243 13.06 -2.68 0.47
CA ILE A 243 12.32 -2.12 1.60
C ILE A 243 11.79 -3.33 2.37
N ASP A 244 11.96 -3.32 3.68
CA ASP A 244 11.81 -4.43 4.61
C ASP A 244 10.85 -4.03 5.74
N ASP A 245 10.59 -4.95 6.66
CA ASP A 245 9.67 -4.77 7.78
C ASP A 245 10.44 -4.58 9.08
N HIS A 246 10.83 -3.34 9.34
CA HIS A 246 11.61 -2.97 10.53
C HIS A 246 10.74 -2.56 11.72
N GLY A 247 9.53 -2.06 11.49
CA GLY A 247 8.57 -1.71 12.55
C GLY A 247 7.16 -1.52 11.98
N TYR A 248 6.18 -2.17 12.60
CA TYR A 248 4.76 -2.11 12.23
C TYR A 248 3.99 -1.17 13.16
N PHE A 249 2.94 -0.52 12.66
CA PHE A 249 2.17 0.48 13.41
C PHE A 249 3.01 1.69 13.84
N TRP A 250 2.34 2.73 14.34
CA TRP A 250 2.93 4.03 14.58
C TRP A 250 4.17 4.01 15.47
N ASP A 251 4.09 3.39 16.64
CA ASP A 251 5.14 3.46 17.66
C ASP A 251 6.43 2.79 17.20
N ASP A 252 6.34 1.59 16.61
CA ASP A 252 7.52 0.90 16.11
C ASP A 252 8.07 1.62 14.87
N ALA A 253 7.23 2.06 13.93
CA ALA A 253 7.68 2.74 12.70
C ALA A 253 8.35 4.10 12.99
N THR A 254 7.85 4.88 13.95
CA THR A 254 8.45 6.17 14.35
C THR A 254 9.62 6.03 15.31
N GLY A 255 9.76 4.88 15.97
CA GLY A 255 10.88 4.56 16.86
C GLY A 255 12.16 4.14 16.14
N LEU A 256 12.12 3.93 14.82
CA LEU A 256 13.26 3.42 14.05
C LEU A 256 14.40 4.46 13.89
N PRO A 257 15.67 4.00 13.88
CA PRO A 257 16.77 4.84 13.43
C PRO A 257 16.62 5.16 11.94
N LYS A 258 17.16 6.30 11.49
CA LYS A 258 16.98 6.83 10.13
C LYS A 258 17.23 5.82 9.01
N ASP A 259 18.29 5.01 9.09
CA ASP A 259 18.63 4.00 8.08
C ASP A 259 17.53 2.94 7.97
N LYS A 260 17.01 2.46 9.10
CA LYS A 260 15.91 1.51 9.15
C LYS A 260 14.58 2.15 8.76
N ALA A 261 14.33 3.38 9.19
CA ALA A 261 13.11 4.10 8.86
C ALA A 261 12.96 4.33 7.34
N LEU A 262 14.07 4.63 6.64
CA LEU A 262 14.10 4.76 5.18
C LEU A 262 13.96 3.43 4.44
N ASP A 263 14.25 2.31 5.07
CA ASP A 263 14.07 0.97 4.51
C ASP A 263 12.86 0.24 5.12
N ASN A 264 11.92 0.94 5.79
CA ASN A 264 10.73 0.36 6.43
C ASN A 264 9.45 0.57 5.60
N ALA A 265 8.76 -0.51 5.19
CA ALA A 265 7.55 -0.41 4.36
C ALA A 265 6.40 0.32 5.06
N GLU A 266 6.22 0.06 6.36
CA GLU A 266 5.16 0.68 7.16
C GLU A 266 5.29 2.20 7.21
N SER A 267 6.52 2.73 7.30
CA SER A 267 6.77 4.18 7.30
C SER A 267 6.25 4.85 6.03
N TYR A 268 6.36 4.19 4.88
CA TYR A 268 5.80 4.68 3.61
C TYR A 268 4.27 4.60 3.57
N ALA A 269 3.70 3.50 4.09
CA ALA A 269 2.26 3.31 4.13
C ALA A 269 1.56 4.31 5.06
N LEU A 270 2.13 4.54 6.25
CA LEU A 270 1.66 5.56 7.21
C LEU A 270 1.83 6.98 6.66
N LEU A 271 2.91 7.29 5.94
CA LEU A 271 3.06 8.60 5.29
C LEU A 271 1.96 8.80 4.23
N ALA A 272 1.69 7.79 3.41
CA ALA A 272 0.69 7.86 2.36
C ALA A 272 -0.74 8.02 2.94
N LEU A 273 -1.10 7.20 3.92
CA LEU A 273 -2.37 7.30 4.64
C LEU A 273 -2.51 8.65 5.36
N GLY A 274 -1.49 9.04 6.14
CA GLY A 274 -1.51 10.29 6.89
C GLY A 274 -1.59 11.51 5.98
N THR A 275 -0.91 11.50 4.83
CA THR A 275 -1.03 12.57 3.83
C THR A 275 -2.44 12.65 3.26
N TRP A 276 -3.06 11.50 2.95
CA TRP A 276 -4.44 11.46 2.50
C TRP A 276 -5.41 12.04 3.55
N LEU A 277 -5.23 11.67 4.82
CA LEU A 277 -5.99 12.22 5.94
C LEU A 277 -5.79 13.73 6.09
N ILE A 278 -4.54 14.22 6.00
CA ILE A 278 -4.24 15.65 6.09
C ILE A 278 -4.91 16.43 4.95
N ASN A 279 -4.75 15.95 3.72
CA ASN A 279 -5.20 16.63 2.50
C ASN A 279 -6.73 16.61 2.32
N HIS A 280 -7.38 15.49 2.64
CA HIS A 280 -8.80 15.28 2.34
C HIS A 280 -9.72 15.32 3.54
N ARG A 281 -9.17 15.31 4.75
CA ARG A 281 -9.95 15.24 5.99
C ARG A 281 -9.56 16.31 7.00
N ALA A 282 -8.69 17.25 6.62
CA ALA A 282 -8.21 18.29 7.52
C ALA A 282 -7.59 17.70 8.82
N ALA A 283 -7.01 16.51 8.75
CA ALA A 283 -6.40 15.88 9.92
C ALA A 283 -5.07 16.55 10.27
N ARG A 284 -4.69 16.51 11.54
CA ARG A 284 -3.33 16.68 12.03
C ARG A 284 -2.95 15.43 12.80
N ILE A 285 -1.82 14.82 12.43
CA ILE A 285 -1.30 13.64 13.12
C ILE A 285 -0.33 14.13 14.21
N LYS A 286 -0.63 13.82 15.46
CA LYS A 286 0.20 14.21 16.62
C LYS A 286 1.44 13.32 16.70
N SER A 287 2.36 13.69 17.60
CA SER A 287 3.60 12.92 17.81
C SER A 287 3.35 11.52 18.33
N ASP A 288 2.26 11.31 19.07
CA ASP A 288 1.80 10.04 19.61
C ASP A 288 0.80 9.34 18.66
N GLY A 289 0.75 9.73 17.38
CA GLY A 289 -0.09 9.09 16.35
C GLY A 289 -1.58 9.39 16.47
N MET A 290 -2.01 10.10 17.51
CA MET A 290 -3.39 10.55 17.69
C MET A 290 -3.80 11.54 16.60
N ILE A 291 -5.01 11.40 16.10
CA ILE A 291 -5.57 12.26 15.06
C ILE A 291 -6.36 13.41 15.69
N GLU A 292 -6.01 14.63 15.33
CA GLU A 292 -6.80 15.84 15.60
C GLU A 292 -7.42 16.35 14.31
N TRP A 293 -8.75 16.43 14.26
CA TRP A 293 -9.47 16.96 13.11
C TRP A 293 -9.59 18.48 13.24
N LEU A 294 -9.17 19.20 12.21
CA LEU A 294 -9.36 20.65 12.18
C LEU A 294 -10.81 20.94 11.74
N GLU A 295 -11.58 21.57 12.62
CA GLU A 295 -13.03 21.76 12.47
C GLU A 295 -13.46 22.73 11.34
N ASP A 296 -12.54 23.33 10.58
CA ASP A 296 -12.86 24.50 9.75
C ASP A 296 -12.35 24.40 8.29
N GLU A 297 -13.26 24.61 7.32
CA GLU A 297 -12.95 24.70 5.87
C GLU A 297 -11.89 25.78 5.57
N LEU A 298 -11.81 26.81 6.41
CA LEU A 298 -10.83 27.89 6.33
C LEU A 298 -9.42 27.45 6.76
N ALA A 299 -9.31 26.47 7.67
CA ALA A 299 -8.04 25.89 8.08
C ALA A 299 -7.42 25.05 6.95
N MET A 300 -8.26 24.30 6.19
CA MET A 300 -7.81 23.61 4.98
C MET A 300 -7.25 24.56 3.92
N LYS A 301 -7.88 25.73 3.73
CA LYS A 301 -7.42 26.75 2.75
C LYS A 301 -6.13 27.48 3.17
N LYS A 302 -5.83 27.58 4.47
CA LYS A 302 -4.61 28.25 4.98
C LYS A 302 -3.38 27.33 5.02
N ARG A 303 -3.55 26.01 5.04
CA ARG A 303 -2.46 25.02 5.10
C ARG A 303 -1.51 25.04 3.90
N THR A 304 -2.03 25.34 2.71
CA THR A 304 -1.26 25.37 1.45
C THR A 304 -0.25 26.53 1.33
N ALA A 305 -0.16 27.41 2.33
CA ALA A 305 0.53 28.69 2.19
C ALA A 305 1.85 28.85 2.96
N GLN A 306 2.29 27.89 3.78
CA GLN A 306 3.54 28.05 4.54
C GLN A 306 4.54 26.89 4.32
N PRO A 307 5.72 27.17 3.75
CA PRO A 307 6.78 26.18 3.67
C PRO A 307 7.30 25.82 5.07
N TRP A 308 7.69 24.56 5.24
CA TRP A 308 8.34 24.07 6.44
C TRP A 308 9.72 24.74 6.63
N THR A 309 9.97 25.28 7.81
CA THR A 309 11.29 25.77 8.23
C THR A 309 11.75 24.91 9.40
N ALA A 310 12.90 24.26 9.23
CA ALA A 310 13.55 23.39 10.22
C ALA A 310 13.81 24.10 11.55
#